data_AF-A0A1Q6YTM3-F1
#
_entry.id   AF-A0A1Q6YTM3-F1
#
_cell.length_a   1.000
_cell.length_b   1.000
_cell.length_c   1.000
_cell.angle_alpha   90.00
_cell.angle_beta   90.00
_cell.angle_gamma   90.00
#
_symmetry.space_group_name_H-M   'P 1'
#
loop_
_entity.id
_entity.type
_entity.pdbx_description
1 polymer ?
#
loop_
_entity_poly.entity_id
_entity_poly.type
_entity_poly.pdbx_seq_one_letter_code
_entity_poly.pdbx_strand_id
1 'polypeptide(L)'
;MFKKLLPLTNVQWVEARRFARPNLQAKEERILPANAESLAPYLLTLQGSQKRVFNRIQNFITRIFPEFDTLNPELKETLVTLTLTLAGTDTKVPLEFCGSGVEQLLALITFLLTTPAGTTILLDEPHTYLHPSAEREFISLLMADQERNYIISTHSPVMMNSVPSDRIINIIAGEQGSFKASDPHSVGPILQSLGYKNSDFLLYDRLILGEGKSDAAVLPVLLKNSQKFTAAQIERTGFPTTEGADSSSSAKKQTIVLRYEKMLQELEMASIARLYLRDGDAAPDEQTLLMGTEQPGSGQAVPVKYLPCVEIENYLLVPDAIPQAIRTLKQFAGSPEPRSALRK
;
A
#
# COMPACT_ATOMS: atom_id res chain seq x y z
N MET A 1 4.92 8.98 32.38
CA MET A 1 5.34 10.34 32.79
C MET A 1 5.85 11.05 31.54
N PHE A 2 4.98 11.72 30.79
CA PHE A 2 5.43 12.52 29.66
C PHE A 2 6.30 13.65 30.22
N LYS A 3 7.60 13.69 29.88
CA LYS A 3 8.44 14.87 30.15
C LYS A 3 7.70 16.11 29.65
N LYS A 4 7.87 17.27 30.31
CA LYS A 4 7.36 18.57 29.81
C LYS A 4 7.62 18.63 28.31
N LEU A 5 6.57 18.40 27.52
CA LEU A 5 6.65 18.49 26.07
C LEU A 5 7.05 19.93 25.80
N LEU A 6 8.16 20.14 25.08
CA LEU A 6 8.44 21.46 24.53
C LEU A 6 7.17 21.86 23.77
N PRO A 7 6.61 23.06 24.02
CA PRO A 7 5.43 23.49 23.29
C PRO A 7 5.78 23.43 21.81
N LEU A 8 5.06 22.59 21.05
CA LEU A 8 5.17 22.59 19.61
C LEU A 8 4.76 24.00 19.16
N THR A 9 5.74 24.77 18.71
CA THR A 9 5.50 26.10 18.18
C THR A 9 5.10 25.92 16.73
N ASN A 10 4.01 26.58 16.33
CA ASN A 10 3.47 26.55 14.96
C ASN A 10 2.97 25.16 14.51
N VAL A 11 1.76 24.81 14.97
CA VAL A 11 1.07 23.55 14.65
C VAL A 11 -0.22 23.83 13.90
N GLN A 12 -0.46 23.08 12.83
CA GLN A 12 -1.72 23.12 12.09
C GLN A 12 -2.39 21.75 12.11
N TRP A 13 -3.64 21.71 12.58
CA TRP A 13 -4.48 20.52 12.58
C TRP A 13 -5.34 20.49 11.32
N VAL A 14 -5.42 19.33 10.67
CA VAL A 14 -6.30 19.05 9.54
C VAL A 14 -7.19 17.87 9.89
N GLU A 15 -8.50 18.09 9.89
CA GLU A 15 -9.49 17.08 10.28
C GLU A 15 -9.61 15.96 9.25
N ALA A 16 -10.03 14.76 9.69
CA ALA A 16 -10.23 13.61 8.81
C ALA A 16 -11.32 13.83 7.77
N ARG A 17 -12.39 14.53 8.14
CA ARG A 17 -13.48 14.90 7.24
C ARG A 17 -13.29 16.33 6.78
N ARG A 18 -12.86 16.49 5.52
CA ARG A 18 -12.77 17.80 4.85
C ARG A 18 -13.91 17.93 3.86
N PHE A 19 -14.80 18.91 4.03
CA PHE A 19 -15.97 19.08 3.17
C PHE A 19 -16.04 20.52 2.68
N ALA A 20 -15.85 20.74 1.38
CA ALA A 20 -15.98 22.02 0.73
C ALA A 20 -17.46 22.35 0.53
N ARG A 21 -17.97 23.38 1.22
CA ARG A 21 -19.36 23.78 1.01
C ARG A 21 -19.52 24.37 -0.39
N PRO A 22 -20.52 23.90 -1.16
CA PRO A 22 -20.80 24.49 -2.46
C PRO A 22 -21.45 25.86 -2.27
N ASN A 23 -21.25 26.74 -3.25
CA ASN A 23 -21.96 28.02 -3.36
C ASN A 23 -21.83 28.92 -2.11
N LEU A 24 -20.59 29.22 -1.69
CA LEU A 24 -20.33 30.14 -0.58
C LEU A 24 -20.23 31.58 -1.03
N GLN A 25 -20.58 32.54 -0.18
CA GLN A 25 -20.42 33.96 -0.51
C GLN A 25 -18.95 34.31 -0.80
N ALA A 26 -18.75 35.15 -1.81
CA ALA A 26 -17.45 35.68 -2.17
C ALA A 26 -16.93 36.60 -1.07
N LYS A 27 -16.00 36.05 -0.29
CA LYS A 27 -15.28 36.76 0.76
C LYS A 27 -13.80 36.45 0.60
N GLU A 28 -12.95 37.46 0.81
CA GLU A 28 -11.51 37.24 0.89
C GLU A 28 -11.23 36.32 2.09
N GLU A 29 -10.78 35.12 1.80
CA GLU A 29 -10.49 34.10 2.80
C GLU A 29 -8.98 33.92 2.89
N ARG A 30 -8.42 34.24 4.07
CA ARG A 30 -6.96 34.20 4.29
C ARG A 30 -6.51 32.95 5.03
N ILE A 31 -7.44 32.28 5.72
CA ILE A 31 -7.16 31.09 6.52
C ILE A 31 -8.21 30.04 6.15
N LEU A 32 -7.74 28.87 5.72
CA LEU A 32 -8.62 27.73 5.49
C LEU A 32 -8.87 27.04 6.85
N PRO A 33 -10.13 26.91 7.32
CA PRO A 33 -10.45 26.18 8.55
C PRO A 33 -10.12 24.69 8.39
N ALA A 34 -9.80 23.98 9.47
CA ALA A 34 -9.30 22.59 9.44
C ALA A 34 -10.19 21.57 8.72
N ASN A 35 -11.50 21.84 8.62
CA ASN A 35 -12.49 21.04 7.92
C ASN A 35 -12.66 21.41 6.43
N ALA A 36 -11.90 22.38 5.93
CA ALA A 36 -11.93 22.90 4.56
C ALA A 36 -13.28 23.45 4.07
N GLU A 37 -14.19 23.88 4.96
CA GLU A 37 -15.53 24.33 4.53
C GLU A 37 -15.51 25.52 3.56
N SER A 38 -14.54 26.43 3.71
CA SER A 38 -14.36 27.61 2.87
C SER A 38 -13.36 27.41 1.73
N LEU A 39 -13.15 26.17 1.27
CA LEU A 39 -12.18 25.85 0.21
C LEU A 39 -12.41 26.65 -1.09
N ALA A 40 -13.68 26.84 -1.49
CA ALA A 40 -14.02 27.57 -2.70
C ALA A 40 -13.58 29.05 -2.69
N PRO A 41 -14.02 29.89 -1.73
CA PRO A 41 -13.55 31.28 -1.64
C PRO A 41 -12.05 31.39 -1.34
N TYR A 42 -11.47 30.41 -0.63
CA TYR A 42 -10.03 30.36 -0.37
C TYR A 42 -9.22 30.15 -1.66
N LEU A 43 -9.59 29.17 -2.49
CA LEU A 43 -8.93 28.93 -3.78
C LEU A 43 -9.11 30.08 -4.75
N LEU A 44 -10.27 30.75 -4.75
CA LEU A 44 -10.49 31.98 -5.52
C LEU A 44 -9.52 33.09 -5.07
N THR A 45 -9.36 33.27 -3.76
CA THR A 45 -8.42 34.24 -3.17
C THR A 45 -6.97 33.90 -3.56
N LEU A 46 -6.59 32.61 -3.52
CA LEU A 46 -5.26 32.15 -3.94
C LEU A 46 -5.01 32.34 -5.43
N GLN A 47 -6.01 32.13 -6.27
CA GLN A 47 -5.89 32.32 -7.72
C GLN A 47 -5.52 33.78 -8.05
N GLY A 48 -6.09 34.74 -7.32
CA GLY A 48 -5.79 36.17 -7.47
C GLY A 48 -4.50 36.64 -6.79
N SER A 49 -4.21 36.15 -5.58
CA SER A 49 -3.10 36.65 -4.75
C SER A 49 -1.79 35.86 -4.87
N GLN A 50 -1.86 34.54 -5.07
CA GLN A 50 -0.73 33.62 -5.02
C GLN A 50 -0.77 32.60 -6.16
N LYS A 51 -0.84 33.10 -7.41
CA LYS A 51 -1.00 32.28 -8.62
C LYS A 51 -0.01 31.12 -8.75
N ARG A 52 1.22 31.26 -8.25
CA ARG A 52 2.21 30.16 -8.24
C ARG A 52 1.78 28.99 -7.37
N VAL A 53 1.22 29.25 -6.19
CA VAL A 53 0.73 28.22 -5.27
C VAL A 53 -0.52 27.57 -5.86
N PHE A 54 -1.45 28.38 -6.37
CA PHE A 54 -2.64 27.88 -7.05
C PHE A 54 -2.30 26.94 -8.22
N ASN A 55 -1.36 27.31 -9.08
CA ASN A 55 -0.93 26.46 -10.20
C ASN A 55 -0.32 25.14 -9.73
N ARG A 56 0.41 25.13 -8.60
CA ARG A 56 0.94 23.88 -8.02
C ARG A 56 -0.18 22.98 -7.51
N ILE A 57 -1.22 23.53 -6.90
CA ILE A 57 -2.42 22.78 -6.46
C ILE A 57 -3.09 22.15 -7.68
N GLN A 58 -3.36 22.94 -8.73
CA GLN A 58 -3.97 22.44 -9.97
C GLN A 58 -3.14 21.32 -10.58
N ASN A 59 -1.84 21.55 -10.83
CA ASN A 59 -0.97 20.57 -11.46
C ASN A 59 -0.93 19.24 -10.71
N PHE A 60 -1.04 19.27 -9.38
CA PHE A 60 -1.05 18.05 -8.61
C PHE A 60 -2.39 17.31 -8.71
N ILE A 61 -3.52 18.03 -8.63
CA ILE A 61 -4.84 17.40 -8.82
C ILE A 61 -4.96 16.76 -10.19
N THR A 62 -4.55 17.46 -11.25
CA THR A 62 -4.63 16.95 -12.63
C THR A 62 -3.62 15.83 -12.90
N ARG A 63 -2.58 15.70 -12.08
CA ARG A 63 -1.63 14.58 -12.15
C ARG A 63 -2.21 13.30 -11.55
N ILE A 64 -2.93 13.41 -10.44
CA ILE A 64 -3.58 12.25 -9.79
C ILE A 64 -4.88 11.86 -10.49
N PHE A 65 -5.65 12.85 -10.93
CA PHE A 65 -6.94 12.68 -11.61
C PHE A 65 -6.81 13.21 -13.05
N PRO A 66 -6.19 12.45 -13.96
CA PRO A 66 -5.94 12.86 -15.35
C PRO A 66 -7.22 13.04 -16.17
N GLU A 67 -8.38 12.65 -15.65
CA GLU A 67 -9.67 12.97 -16.22
C GLU A 67 -10.03 14.47 -16.15
N PHE A 68 -9.27 15.28 -15.41
CA PHE A 68 -9.45 16.73 -15.29
C PHE A 68 -8.21 17.51 -15.77
N ASP A 69 -8.44 18.61 -16.49
CA ASP A 69 -7.37 19.49 -17.03
C ASP A 69 -7.19 20.79 -16.24
N THR A 70 -8.26 21.32 -15.65
CA THR A 70 -8.23 22.67 -15.06
C THR A 70 -9.13 22.77 -13.84
N LEU A 71 -8.62 23.42 -12.78
CA LEU A 71 -9.36 23.79 -11.59
C LEU A 71 -9.86 25.23 -11.73
N ASN A 72 -11.18 25.43 -11.64
CA ASN A 72 -11.82 26.73 -11.85
C ASN A 72 -12.61 27.15 -10.60
N PRO A 73 -12.03 27.98 -9.71
CA PRO A 73 -12.78 28.78 -8.77
C PRO A 73 -13.47 29.92 -9.54
N GLU A 74 -14.80 29.94 -9.53
CA GLU A 74 -15.59 30.91 -10.28
C GLU A 74 -16.51 31.69 -9.35
N LEU A 75 -16.55 33.01 -9.55
CA LEU A 75 -17.57 33.87 -8.98
C LEU A 75 -18.79 33.90 -9.90
N LYS A 76 -19.91 33.36 -9.43
CA LYS A 76 -21.23 33.47 -10.07
C LYS A 76 -22.11 34.35 -9.21
N GLU A 77 -22.39 35.56 -9.70
CA GLU A 77 -23.10 36.62 -8.98
C GLU A 77 -22.42 37.01 -7.67
N THR A 78 -22.80 36.36 -6.56
CA THR A 78 -22.26 36.57 -5.21
C THR A 78 -21.67 35.30 -4.61
N LEU A 79 -21.77 34.17 -5.32
CA LEU A 79 -21.39 32.85 -4.81
C LEU A 79 -20.15 32.34 -5.55
N VAL A 80 -19.24 31.75 -4.79
CA VAL A 80 -18.04 31.09 -5.30
C VAL A 80 -18.32 29.61 -5.46
N THR A 81 -18.06 29.10 -6.65
CA THR A 81 -18.21 27.68 -7.01
C THR A 81 -16.89 27.12 -7.47
N LEU A 82 -16.58 25.88 -7.08
CA LEU A 82 -15.45 25.14 -7.62
C LEU A 82 -15.94 24.19 -8.70
N THR A 83 -15.32 24.27 -9.88
CA THR A 83 -15.53 23.31 -10.96
C THR A 83 -14.21 22.78 -11.48
N LEU A 84 -14.21 21.56 -11.99
CA LEU A 84 -13.10 20.96 -12.73
C LEU A 84 -13.50 20.79 -14.19
N THR A 85 -12.62 21.18 -15.11
CA THR A 85 -12.84 20.96 -16.54
C THR A 85 -12.39 19.55 -16.91
N LEU A 86 -13.25 18.78 -17.57
CA LEU A 86 -12.93 17.43 -18.05
C LEU A 86 -11.88 17.46 -19.17
N ALA A 87 -10.93 16.54 -19.10
CA ALA A 87 -9.79 16.51 -20.00
C ALA A 87 -10.21 16.38 -21.47
N GLY A 88 -9.63 17.23 -22.32
CA GLY A 88 -9.94 17.25 -23.75
C GLY A 88 -11.35 17.76 -24.11
N THR A 89 -12.06 18.41 -23.18
CA THR A 89 -13.37 19.03 -23.42
C THR A 89 -13.47 20.41 -22.77
N ASP A 90 -14.50 21.19 -23.11
CA ASP A 90 -14.85 22.43 -22.39
C ASP A 90 -15.89 22.20 -21.28
N THR A 91 -16.16 20.93 -20.92
CA THR A 91 -17.22 20.59 -19.96
C THR A 91 -16.72 20.80 -18.53
N LYS A 92 -17.41 21.68 -17.78
CA LYS A 92 -17.12 21.97 -16.37
C LYS A 92 -18.04 21.16 -15.46
N VAL A 93 -17.44 20.42 -14.54
CA VAL A 93 -18.15 19.60 -13.55
C VAL A 93 -17.97 20.25 -12.17
N PRO A 94 -19.06 20.57 -11.45
CA PRO A 94 -18.98 21.01 -10.06
C PRO A 94 -18.23 20.01 -9.17
N LEU A 95 -17.44 20.51 -8.21
CA LEU A 95 -16.62 19.67 -7.33
C LEU A 95 -17.43 18.59 -6.60
N GLU A 96 -18.66 18.91 -6.19
CA GLU A 96 -19.61 17.99 -5.54
C GLU A 96 -19.97 16.76 -6.39
N PHE A 97 -19.79 16.83 -7.71
CA PHE A 97 -20.04 15.72 -8.64
C PHE A 97 -18.76 15.03 -9.12
N CYS A 98 -17.57 15.48 -8.67
CA CYS A 98 -16.28 14.90 -9.06
C CYS A 98 -15.87 13.69 -8.20
N GLY A 99 -16.68 13.35 -7.19
CA GLY A 99 -16.39 12.28 -6.24
C GLY A 99 -15.64 12.79 -5.00
N SER A 100 -15.90 12.13 -3.86
CA SER A 100 -15.37 12.56 -2.56
C SER A 100 -13.84 12.53 -2.48
N GLY A 101 -13.19 11.61 -3.20
CA GLY A 101 -11.72 11.53 -3.23
C GLY A 101 -11.07 12.79 -3.81
N VAL A 102 -11.64 13.36 -4.88
CA VAL A 102 -11.13 14.58 -5.53
C VAL A 102 -11.25 15.78 -4.60
N GLU A 103 -12.40 15.94 -3.95
CA GLU A 103 -12.66 17.01 -2.98
C GLU A 103 -11.70 16.94 -1.78
N GLN A 104 -11.56 15.75 -1.18
CA GLN A 104 -10.68 15.53 -0.03
C GLN A 104 -9.23 15.80 -0.37
N LEU A 105 -8.78 15.32 -1.52
CA LEU A 105 -7.40 15.50 -1.96
C LEU A 105 -7.12 16.97 -2.25
N LEU A 106 -8.04 17.67 -2.92
CA LEU A 106 -7.92 19.09 -3.20
C LEU A 106 -7.76 19.90 -1.90
N ALA A 107 -8.56 19.59 -0.88
CA ALA A 107 -8.42 20.20 0.44
C ALA A 107 -7.05 19.92 1.07
N LEU A 108 -6.60 18.67 1.07
CA LEU A 108 -5.30 18.26 1.65
C LEU A 108 -4.11 18.97 1.01
N ILE A 109 -4.04 19.01 -0.32
CA ILE A 109 -2.95 19.68 -1.04
C ILE A 109 -2.99 21.18 -0.80
N THR A 110 -4.19 21.76 -0.73
CA THR A 110 -4.37 23.18 -0.45
C THR A 110 -3.76 23.52 0.90
N PHE A 111 -4.06 22.75 1.96
CA PHE A 111 -3.41 22.94 3.26
C PHE A 111 -1.88 22.79 3.16
N LEU A 112 -1.41 21.73 2.52
CA LEU A 112 0.02 21.46 2.42
C LEU A 112 0.80 22.61 1.77
N LEU A 113 0.27 23.14 0.66
CA LEU A 113 0.97 24.15 -0.13
C LEU A 113 0.80 25.58 0.40
N THR A 114 -0.20 25.85 1.23
CA THR A 114 -0.38 27.18 1.84
C THR A 114 0.12 27.29 3.26
N THR A 115 0.36 26.17 3.94
CA THR A 115 0.97 26.18 5.26
C THR A 115 2.40 26.74 5.18
N PRO A 116 2.81 27.69 6.05
CA PRO A 116 4.16 28.22 6.06
C PRO A 116 5.23 27.16 6.32
N ALA A 117 6.45 27.40 5.83
CA ALA A 117 7.61 26.59 6.20
C ALA A 117 7.87 26.62 7.72
N GLY A 118 8.44 25.55 8.27
CA GLY A 118 8.70 25.37 9.70
C GLY A 118 7.46 25.00 10.53
N THR A 119 6.32 24.74 9.89
CA THR A 119 5.08 24.31 10.58
C THR A 119 5.03 22.79 10.72
N THR A 120 4.51 22.31 11.84
CA THR A 120 4.13 20.89 12.00
C THR A 120 2.65 20.72 11.63
N ILE A 121 2.39 19.94 10.59
CA ILE A 121 1.04 19.61 10.14
C ILE A 121 0.64 18.25 10.72
N LEU A 122 -0.49 18.24 11.41
CA LEU A 122 -1.12 17.06 11.94
C LEU A 122 -2.27 16.65 11.02
N LEU A 123 -2.18 15.46 10.43
CA LEU A 123 -3.15 14.94 9.48
C LEU A 123 -3.90 13.78 10.11
N ASP A 124 -5.21 13.94 10.31
CA ASP A 124 -6.08 12.84 10.70
C ASP A 124 -6.59 12.09 9.49
N GLU A 125 -6.36 10.78 9.47
CA GLU A 125 -6.83 9.86 8.44
C GLU A 125 -6.90 10.46 7.02
N PRO A 126 -5.77 10.96 6.48
CA PRO A 126 -5.77 11.66 5.20
C PRO A 126 -6.13 10.73 4.04
N HIS A 127 -6.11 9.41 4.26
CA HIS A 127 -6.48 8.39 3.28
C HIS A 127 -7.99 8.24 3.06
N THR A 128 -8.82 8.76 3.97
CA THR A 128 -10.28 8.58 3.90
C THR A 128 -10.75 9.11 2.53
N TYR A 129 -11.30 8.23 1.68
CA TYR A 129 -11.78 8.49 0.30
C TYR A 129 -10.72 8.54 -0.83
N LEU A 130 -9.44 8.28 -0.56
CA LEU A 130 -8.43 8.19 -1.60
C LEU A 130 -8.30 6.75 -2.12
N HIS A 131 -8.09 6.60 -3.43
CA HIS A 131 -7.67 5.31 -3.98
C HIS A 131 -6.20 5.03 -3.63
N PRO A 132 -5.77 3.75 -3.57
CA PRO A 132 -4.40 3.38 -3.19
C PRO A 132 -3.30 4.07 -4.01
N SER A 133 -3.53 4.37 -5.29
CA SER A 133 -2.60 5.13 -6.12
C SER A 133 -2.41 6.55 -5.60
N ALA A 134 -3.52 7.26 -5.33
CA ALA A 134 -3.53 8.61 -4.78
C ALA A 134 -2.89 8.68 -3.38
N GLU A 135 -3.09 7.66 -2.53
CA GLU A 135 -2.43 7.58 -1.22
C GLU A 135 -0.90 7.54 -1.34
N ARG A 136 -0.36 6.68 -2.21
CA ARG A 136 1.09 6.56 -2.43
C ARG A 136 1.68 7.86 -2.95
N GLU A 137 0.99 8.50 -3.89
CA GLU A 137 1.44 9.75 -4.47
C GLU A 137 1.38 10.91 -3.46
N PHE A 138 0.34 10.94 -2.63
CA PHE A 138 0.23 11.89 -1.53
C PHE A 138 1.39 11.73 -0.53
N ILE A 139 1.68 10.50 -0.07
CA ILE A 139 2.83 10.26 0.82
C ILE A 139 4.15 10.64 0.15
N SER A 140 4.32 10.35 -1.14
CA SER A 140 5.51 10.76 -1.89
C SER A 140 5.72 12.28 -1.87
N LEU A 141 4.66 13.08 -1.94
CA LEU A 141 4.77 14.53 -1.73
C LEU A 141 5.25 14.89 -0.33
N LEU A 142 4.64 14.29 0.71
CA LEU A 142 4.98 14.60 2.09
C LEU A 142 6.46 14.31 2.35
N MET A 143 6.96 13.20 1.79
CA MET A 143 8.36 12.78 1.89
C MET A 143 9.31 13.70 1.10
N ALA A 144 8.85 14.30 0.01
CA ALA A 144 9.62 15.23 -0.80
C ALA A 144 9.70 16.63 -0.17
N ASP A 145 8.74 17.03 0.67
CA ASP A 145 8.76 18.31 1.36
C ASP A 145 9.78 18.31 2.51
N GLN A 146 10.75 19.23 2.44
CA GLN A 146 11.81 19.41 3.43
C GLN A 146 11.54 20.61 4.36
N GLU A 147 10.48 21.38 4.10
CA GLU A 147 10.21 22.63 4.81
C GLU A 147 9.26 22.44 5.99
N ARG A 148 8.49 21.35 6.03
CA ARG A 148 7.43 21.11 7.02
C ARG A 148 7.59 19.74 7.68
N ASN A 149 7.03 19.60 8.88
CA ASN A 149 6.95 18.32 9.57
C ASN A 149 5.54 17.76 9.48
N TYR A 150 5.40 16.44 9.30
CA TYR A 150 4.10 15.79 9.18
C TYR A 150 3.95 14.72 10.26
N ILE A 151 2.82 14.73 10.96
CA ILE A 151 2.39 13.65 11.84
C ILE A 151 1.05 13.16 11.35
N ILE A 152 0.94 11.87 11.08
CA ILE A 152 -0.22 11.26 10.44
C ILE A 152 -0.76 10.17 11.36
N SER A 153 -2.04 10.23 11.70
CA SER A 153 -2.78 9.05 12.20
C SER A 153 -3.29 8.29 10.99
N THR A 154 -3.02 6.98 10.94
CA THR A 154 -3.58 6.15 9.89
C THR A 154 -3.78 4.70 10.26
N HIS A 155 -4.88 4.12 9.79
CA HIS A 155 -5.09 2.67 9.68
C HIS A 155 -4.80 2.12 8.27
N SER A 156 -4.45 2.97 7.30
CA SER A 156 -4.19 2.55 5.92
C SER A 156 -2.87 1.77 5.81
N PRO A 157 -2.92 0.52 5.32
CA PRO A 157 -1.70 -0.21 5.02
C PRO A 157 -0.93 0.39 3.85
N VAL A 158 -1.62 1.03 2.90
CA VAL A 158 -0.99 1.65 1.74
C VAL A 158 -0.12 2.82 2.20
N MET A 159 -0.61 3.65 3.12
CA MET A 159 0.18 4.74 3.71
C MET A 159 1.34 4.22 4.55
N MET A 160 1.09 3.24 5.43
CA MET A 160 2.15 2.63 6.25
C MET A 160 3.27 2.05 5.39
N ASN A 161 2.94 1.37 4.29
CA ASN A 161 3.94 0.85 3.37
C ASN A 161 4.60 1.95 2.52
N SER A 162 4.02 3.14 2.41
CA SER A 162 4.62 4.23 1.64
C SER A 162 5.71 4.98 2.41
N VAL A 163 5.89 4.70 3.71
CA VAL A 163 6.92 5.30 4.56
C VAL A 163 7.96 4.29 5.04
N PRO A 164 9.19 4.72 5.34
CA PRO A 164 10.16 3.91 6.07
C PRO A 164 9.62 3.43 7.43
N SER A 165 9.91 2.19 7.81
CA SER A 165 9.38 1.57 9.03
C SER A 165 9.85 2.24 10.33
N ASP A 166 11.01 2.89 10.31
CA ASP A 166 11.55 3.70 11.42
C ASP A 166 10.78 5.01 11.67
N ARG A 167 9.86 5.37 10.76
CA ARG A 167 8.95 6.52 10.90
C ARG A 167 7.55 6.13 11.37
N ILE A 168 7.33 4.85 11.68
CA ILE A 168 6.02 4.34 12.11
C ILE A 168 6.06 4.11 13.61
N ILE A 169 5.09 4.69 14.32
CA ILE A 169 4.89 4.49 15.74
C ILE A 169 3.52 3.85 15.93
N ASN A 170 3.49 2.61 16.42
CA ASN A 170 2.24 1.96 16.78
C ASN A 170 1.84 2.35 18.20
N ILE A 171 0.61 2.84 18.35
CA ILE A 171 0.04 3.28 19.63
C ILE A 171 -1.00 2.24 20.07
N ILE A 172 -0.70 1.54 21.16
CA ILE A 172 -1.56 0.50 21.73
C ILE A 172 -2.15 0.99 23.05
N ALA A 173 -3.43 0.71 23.28
CA ALA A 173 -4.06 0.93 24.58
C ALA A 173 -3.38 0.06 25.66
N GLY A 174 -2.92 0.70 26.72
CA GLY A 174 -2.39 0.06 27.92
C GLY A 174 -3.46 -0.10 28.99
N GLU A 175 -3.05 -0.60 30.16
CA GLU A 175 -3.94 -0.71 31.31
C GLU A 175 -4.34 0.69 31.83
N GLN A 176 -5.58 0.79 32.33
CA GLN A 176 -6.11 2.00 32.98
C GLN A 176 -6.07 3.28 32.11
N GLY A 177 -6.33 3.16 30.80
CA GLY A 177 -6.39 4.30 29.88
C GLY A 177 -5.02 4.91 29.55
N SER A 178 -3.93 4.20 29.85
CA SER A 178 -2.59 4.55 29.37
C SER A 178 -2.42 4.18 27.90
N PHE A 179 -1.43 4.78 27.22
CA PHE A 179 -1.02 4.39 25.86
C PHE A 179 0.44 3.94 25.90
N LYS A 180 0.75 2.87 25.18
CA LYS A 180 2.11 2.38 24.97
C LYS A 180 2.48 2.56 23.50
N ALA A 181 3.59 3.24 23.25
CA ALA A 181 4.25 3.21 21.95
C ALA A 181 5.09 1.92 21.88
N SER A 182 4.90 1.11 20.84
CA SER A 182 5.86 0.04 20.55
C SER A 182 6.96 0.59 19.62
N ASP A 183 8.17 0.07 19.77
CA ASP A 183 9.31 0.38 18.89
C ASP A 183 8.99 0.10 17.41
N PRO A 184 9.72 0.72 16.46
CA PRO A 184 9.55 0.51 15.04
C PRO A 184 9.98 -0.91 14.67
N HIS A 185 9.03 -1.83 14.77
CA HIS A 185 9.13 -3.17 14.19
C HIS A 185 8.29 -3.24 12.91
N SER A 186 8.57 -4.25 12.11
CA SER A 186 8.00 -4.49 10.79
C SER A 186 6.49 -4.16 10.70
N VAL A 187 6.07 -3.63 9.55
CA VAL A 187 4.67 -3.19 9.33
C VAL A 187 3.68 -4.36 9.50
N GLY A 188 4.11 -5.59 9.23
CA GLY A 188 3.31 -6.81 9.31
C GLY A 188 2.59 -7.03 10.67
N PRO A 189 3.31 -7.12 11.81
CA PRO A 189 2.70 -7.22 13.13
C PRO A 189 1.66 -6.14 13.46
N ILE A 190 1.90 -4.89 13.05
CA ILE A 190 0.97 -3.77 13.27
C ILE A 190 -0.34 -4.06 12.51
N LEU A 191 -0.23 -4.45 11.25
CA LEU A 191 -1.37 -4.78 10.40
C LEU A 191 -2.15 -6.01 10.88
N GLN A 192 -1.46 -7.04 11.37
CA GLN A 192 -2.13 -8.20 11.99
C GLN A 192 -2.94 -7.79 13.23
N SER A 193 -2.44 -6.86 14.04
CA SER A 193 -3.18 -6.33 15.19
C SER A 193 -4.41 -5.49 14.79
N LEU A 194 -4.36 -4.88 13.60
CA LEU A 194 -5.48 -4.17 12.98
C LEU A 194 -6.47 -5.10 12.26
N GLY A 195 -6.22 -6.42 12.27
CA GLY A 195 -7.09 -7.44 11.69
C GLY A 195 -6.82 -7.79 10.22
N TYR A 196 -5.78 -7.21 9.62
CA TYR A 196 -5.33 -7.58 8.27
C TYR A 196 -4.69 -8.96 8.29
N LYS A 197 -4.99 -9.77 7.28
CA LYS A 197 -4.40 -11.10 7.10
C LYS A 197 -3.18 -10.98 6.19
N ASN A 198 -2.17 -11.84 6.37
CA ASN A 198 -1.02 -11.90 5.46
C ASN A 198 -1.39 -12.16 3.99
N SER A 199 -2.63 -12.61 3.73
CA SER A 199 -3.23 -12.76 2.41
C SER A 199 -3.72 -11.45 1.77
N ASP A 200 -3.63 -10.31 2.47
CA ASP A 200 -4.05 -9.02 1.93
C ASP A 200 -2.95 -8.49 0.99
N PHE A 201 -3.15 -8.72 -0.31
CA PHE A 201 -2.21 -8.35 -1.38
C PHE A 201 -1.83 -6.86 -1.39
N LEU A 202 -2.70 -6.01 -0.85
CA LEU A 202 -2.55 -4.56 -0.68
C LEU A 202 -1.34 -4.16 0.17
N LEU A 203 -0.78 -5.10 0.92
CA LEU A 203 0.30 -4.87 1.88
C LEU A 203 1.70 -4.94 1.28
N TYR A 204 1.84 -5.36 0.03
CA TYR A 204 3.14 -5.67 -0.54
C TYR A 204 3.43 -4.78 -1.75
N ASP A 205 4.70 -4.43 -1.95
CA ASP A 205 5.14 -3.76 -3.18
C ASP A 205 5.24 -4.74 -4.33
N ARG A 206 5.46 -6.02 -4.00
CA ARG A 206 5.64 -7.10 -4.96
C ARG A 206 5.15 -8.43 -4.42
N LEU A 207 4.78 -9.33 -5.31
CA LEU A 207 4.26 -10.65 -4.98
C LEU A 207 5.11 -11.74 -5.65
N ILE A 208 5.49 -12.77 -4.90
CA ILE A 208 6.07 -14.00 -5.44
C ILE A 208 5.13 -15.12 -5.07
N LEU A 209 4.33 -15.58 -6.04
CA LEU A 209 3.32 -16.60 -5.84
C LEU A 209 3.95 -17.98 -5.99
N GLY A 210 3.96 -18.76 -4.91
CA GLY A 210 4.43 -20.14 -4.90
C GLY A 210 3.32 -21.15 -5.19
N GLU A 211 3.71 -22.40 -5.39
CA GLU A 211 2.85 -23.56 -5.55
C GLU A 211 2.12 -23.85 -4.23
N GLY A 212 2.90 -24.04 -3.16
CA GLY A 212 2.42 -24.51 -1.87
C GLY A 212 2.88 -23.69 -0.66
N LYS A 213 2.38 -24.09 0.51
CA LYS A 213 2.77 -23.49 1.80
C LYS A 213 4.25 -23.62 2.12
N SER A 214 4.91 -24.66 1.64
CA SER A 214 6.35 -24.85 1.82
C SER A 214 7.14 -23.76 1.10
N ASP A 215 6.79 -23.42 -0.15
CA ASP A 215 7.42 -22.34 -0.92
C ASP A 215 7.34 -21.01 -0.18
N ALA A 216 6.16 -20.69 0.35
CA ALA A 216 5.95 -19.46 1.10
C ALA A 216 6.83 -19.37 2.37
N ALA A 217 7.22 -20.51 2.93
CA ALA A 217 8.16 -20.58 4.06
C ALA A 217 9.64 -20.52 3.62
N VAL A 218 9.98 -21.14 2.49
CA VAL A 218 11.36 -21.26 1.99
C VAL A 218 11.84 -19.98 1.30
N LEU A 219 10.97 -19.32 0.52
CA LEU A 219 11.32 -18.15 -0.29
C LEU A 219 11.93 -16.98 0.51
N PRO A 220 11.38 -16.56 1.65
CA PRO A 220 11.99 -15.49 2.45
C PRO A 220 13.42 -15.85 2.91
N VAL A 221 13.67 -17.11 3.24
CA VAL A 221 14.98 -17.60 3.70
C VAL A 221 16.00 -17.56 2.56
N LEU A 222 15.61 -18.03 1.37
CA LEU A 222 16.46 -17.97 0.17
C LEU A 222 16.79 -16.52 -0.23
N LEU A 223 15.79 -15.64 -0.23
CA LEU A 223 15.99 -14.22 -0.56
C LEU A 223 16.91 -13.53 0.43
N LYS A 224 16.77 -13.82 1.73
CA LYS A 224 17.66 -13.29 2.77
C LYS A 224 19.10 -13.73 2.58
N ASN A 225 19.33 -15.01 2.23
CA ASN A 225 20.66 -15.55 2.00
C ASN A 225 21.29 -15.08 0.67
N SER A 226 20.47 -14.65 -0.30
CA SER A 226 20.98 -14.18 -1.59
C SER A 226 21.82 -12.90 -1.52
N GLN A 227 21.74 -12.14 -0.42
CA GLN A 227 22.33 -10.81 -0.23
C GLN A 227 21.93 -9.75 -1.29
N LYS A 228 21.01 -10.09 -2.20
CA LYS A 228 20.47 -9.15 -3.21
C LYS A 228 19.27 -8.37 -2.71
N PHE A 229 18.67 -8.80 -1.60
CA PHE A 229 17.50 -8.19 -0.99
C PHE A 229 17.84 -7.76 0.44
N THR A 230 17.43 -6.55 0.79
CA THR A 230 17.44 -6.06 2.18
C THR A 230 16.28 -6.66 2.96
N ALA A 231 16.39 -6.70 4.30
CA ALA A 231 15.32 -7.20 5.17
C ALA A 231 13.99 -6.45 4.92
N ALA A 232 14.05 -5.12 4.76
CA ALA A 232 12.89 -4.29 4.46
C ALA A 232 12.24 -4.66 3.10
N GLN A 233 13.03 -5.00 2.09
CA GLN A 233 12.49 -5.43 0.79
C GLN A 233 11.81 -6.79 0.87
N ILE A 234 12.31 -7.71 1.73
CA ILE A 234 11.71 -9.03 1.94
C ILE A 234 10.38 -8.88 2.68
N GLU A 235 10.31 -8.01 3.70
CA GLU A 235 9.06 -7.73 4.44
C GLU A 235 7.98 -7.10 3.55
N ARG A 236 8.39 -6.33 2.55
CA ARG A 236 7.49 -5.70 1.55
C ARG A 236 7.20 -6.61 0.35
N THR A 237 7.63 -7.88 0.40
CA THR A 237 7.33 -8.91 -0.61
C THR A 237 6.32 -9.90 -0.04
N GLY A 238 5.19 -10.06 -0.73
CA GLY A 238 4.18 -11.06 -0.38
C GLY A 238 4.51 -12.41 -0.98
N PHE A 239 4.20 -13.49 -0.25
CA PHE A 239 4.38 -14.87 -0.72
C PHE A 239 3.05 -15.64 -0.72
N PRO A 240 2.10 -15.30 -1.61
CA PRO A 240 0.83 -16.02 -1.70
C PRO A 240 1.05 -17.43 -2.24
N THR A 241 0.21 -18.36 -1.82
CA THR A 241 0.23 -19.73 -2.33
C THR A 241 -0.89 -19.93 -3.34
N THR A 242 -0.61 -20.68 -4.40
CA THR A 242 -1.62 -21.07 -5.39
C THR A 242 -2.33 -22.38 -5.03
N GLU A 243 -2.08 -22.91 -3.84
CA GLU A 243 -2.67 -24.12 -3.29
C GLU A 243 -4.18 -23.96 -2.97
N GLY A 244 -5.03 -24.59 -3.79
CA GLY A 244 -6.48 -24.60 -3.62
C GLY A 244 -7.21 -25.36 -4.73
N ALA A 245 -7.62 -26.60 -4.41
CA ALA A 245 -8.28 -27.61 -5.24
C ALA A 245 -7.37 -28.42 -6.17
N ASP A 246 -7.17 -29.71 -5.83
CA ASP A 246 -6.57 -30.80 -6.62
C ASP A 246 -6.02 -30.38 -8.00
N SER A 247 -4.76 -29.95 -7.98
CA SER A 247 -4.00 -29.31 -9.06
C SER A 247 -3.30 -30.29 -10.00
N SER A 248 -3.84 -31.50 -10.16
CA SER A 248 -3.26 -32.57 -10.99
C SER A 248 -3.39 -32.33 -12.51
N SER A 249 -3.86 -31.16 -12.96
CA SER A 249 -4.01 -30.82 -14.39
C SER A 249 -3.53 -29.41 -14.71
N SER A 250 -2.73 -29.28 -15.77
CA SER A 250 -2.13 -28.03 -16.27
C SER A 250 -3.17 -26.94 -16.55
N ALA A 251 -4.37 -27.30 -17.02
CA ALA A 251 -5.47 -26.35 -17.28
C ALA A 251 -6.04 -25.72 -16.00
N LYS A 252 -6.05 -26.46 -14.89
CA LYS A 252 -6.49 -25.94 -13.59
C LYS A 252 -5.45 -24.98 -13.00
N LYS A 253 -4.15 -25.29 -13.15
CA LYS A 253 -3.05 -24.40 -12.76
C LYS A 253 -3.13 -23.05 -13.49
N GLN A 254 -3.37 -23.06 -14.79
CA GLN A 254 -3.61 -21.84 -15.57
C GLN A 254 -4.86 -21.07 -15.08
N THR A 255 -5.94 -21.77 -14.74
CA THR A 255 -7.15 -21.15 -14.20
C THR A 255 -6.88 -20.42 -12.88
N ILE A 256 -6.03 -20.97 -12.01
CA ILE A 256 -5.65 -20.33 -10.75
C ILE A 256 -4.85 -19.06 -11.03
N VAL A 257 -3.88 -19.10 -11.94
CA VAL A 257 -3.12 -17.90 -12.37
C VAL A 257 -4.06 -16.82 -12.87
N LEU A 258 -4.98 -17.16 -13.77
CA LEU A 258 -5.97 -16.23 -14.33
C LEU A 258 -6.92 -15.64 -13.26
N ARG A 259 -7.31 -16.44 -12.25
CA ARG A 259 -8.12 -15.95 -11.13
C ARG A 259 -7.37 -14.90 -10.31
N TYR A 260 -6.09 -15.14 -10.02
CA TYR A 260 -5.26 -14.17 -9.32
C TYR A 260 -5.07 -12.88 -10.15
N GLU A 261 -4.79 -13.00 -11.45
CA GLU A 261 -4.66 -11.83 -12.34
C GLU A 261 -5.97 -11.02 -12.41
N LYS A 262 -7.11 -11.70 -12.55
CA LYS A 262 -8.42 -11.04 -12.55
C LYS A 262 -8.71 -10.34 -11.22
N MET A 263 -8.43 -11.01 -10.10
CA MET A 263 -8.58 -10.41 -8.77
C MET A 263 -7.67 -9.18 -8.60
N LEU A 264 -6.42 -9.24 -9.05
CA LEU A 264 -5.50 -8.10 -8.99
C LEU A 264 -5.98 -6.94 -9.86
N GLN A 265 -6.60 -7.23 -11.02
CA GLN A 265 -7.20 -6.21 -11.87
C GLN A 265 -8.44 -5.57 -11.22
N GLU A 266 -9.33 -6.38 -10.64
CA GLU A 266 -10.54 -5.90 -9.94
C GLU A 266 -10.21 -5.06 -8.71
N LEU A 267 -9.07 -5.33 -8.05
CA LEU A 267 -8.57 -4.55 -6.92
C LEU A 267 -7.73 -3.32 -7.35
N GLU A 268 -7.69 -3.00 -8.65
CA GLU A 268 -6.81 -1.96 -9.24
C GLU A 268 -5.33 -2.10 -8.87
N MET A 269 -4.92 -3.32 -8.54
CA MET A 269 -3.55 -3.71 -8.21
C MET A 269 -2.79 -4.24 -9.41
N ALA A 270 -3.30 -4.05 -10.63
CA ALA A 270 -2.67 -4.57 -11.85
C ALA A 270 -1.21 -4.09 -12.03
N SER A 271 -0.85 -2.95 -11.44
CA SER A 271 0.51 -2.39 -11.45
C SER A 271 1.49 -3.00 -10.43
N ILE A 272 1.02 -3.84 -9.49
CA ILE A 272 1.92 -4.49 -8.52
C ILE A 272 2.87 -5.45 -9.25
N ALA A 273 4.17 -5.34 -8.96
CA ALA A 273 5.16 -6.24 -9.52
C ALA A 273 4.91 -7.66 -8.99
N ARG A 274 4.77 -8.65 -9.88
CA ARG A 274 4.46 -10.02 -9.46
C ARG A 274 5.23 -11.05 -10.26
N LEU A 275 5.42 -12.23 -9.67
CA LEU A 275 6.06 -13.39 -10.27
C LEU A 275 5.34 -14.64 -9.80
N TYR A 276 4.95 -15.51 -10.73
CA TYR A 276 4.49 -16.85 -10.41
C TYR A 276 5.69 -17.79 -10.52
N LEU A 277 6.14 -18.29 -9.38
CA LEU A 277 7.25 -19.22 -9.31
C LEU A 277 6.70 -20.64 -9.24
N ARG A 278 7.32 -21.53 -10.01
CA ARG A 278 6.96 -22.94 -10.12
C ARG A 278 8.17 -23.83 -9.93
N ASP A 279 7.91 -25.03 -9.45
CA ASP A 279 8.89 -26.07 -9.28
C ASP A 279 9.37 -26.63 -10.63
N GLY A 280 10.58 -27.17 -10.67
CA GLY A 280 11.23 -27.59 -11.91
C GLY A 280 10.71 -28.92 -12.48
N ASP A 281 9.79 -29.59 -11.79
CA ASP A 281 9.22 -30.89 -12.17
C ASP A 281 8.09 -30.79 -13.22
N ALA A 282 7.67 -29.57 -13.56
CA ALA A 282 6.60 -29.33 -14.52
C ALA A 282 6.92 -29.84 -15.93
N ALA A 283 5.95 -30.55 -16.53
CA ALA A 283 6.07 -31.10 -17.87
C ALA A 283 6.18 -29.98 -18.95
N PRO A 284 6.84 -30.23 -20.10
CA PRO A 284 7.07 -29.18 -21.11
C PRO A 284 5.80 -28.55 -21.69
N ASP A 285 4.72 -29.31 -21.79
CA ASP A 285 3.39 -28.85 -22.19
C ASP A 285 2.77 -27.91 -21.15
N GLU A 286 2.94 -28.21 -19.86
CA GLU A 286 2.55 -27.32 -18.76
C GLU A 286 3.36 -26.01 -18.79
N GLN A 287 4.67 -26.08 -18.97
CA GLN A 287 5.54 -24.90 -19.06
C GLN A 287 5.09 -23.97 -20.19
N THR A 288 4.80 -24.54 -21.36
CA THR A 288 4.32 -23.80 -22.54
C THR A 288 2.95 -23.16 -22.26
N LEU A 289 2.03 -23.89 -21.63
CA LEU A 289 0.69 -23.39 -21.31
C LEU A 289 0.72 -22.22 -20.32
N LEU A 290 1.47 -22.35 -19.23
CA LEU A 290 1.54 -21.34 -18.19
C LEU A 290 2.34 -20.11 -18.61
N MET A 291 3.47 -20.28 -19.32
CA MET A 291 4.21 -19.14 -19.88
C MET A 291 3.46 -18.40 -20.99
N GLY A 292 2.56 -19.09 -21.70
CA GLY A 292 1.65 -18.50 -22.69
C GLY A 292 0.39 -17.88 -22.09
N THR A 293 0.27 -17.79 -20.76
CA THR A 293 -0.90 -17.18 -20.12
C THR A 293 -0.83 -15.68 -20.22
N GLU A 294 -1.89 -15.07 -20.74
CA GLU A 294 -2.02 -13.62 -20.87
C GLU A 294 -2.91 -13.02 -19.78
N GLN A 295 -2.57 -11.80 -19.38
CA GLN A 295 -3.35 -11.00 -18.44
C GLN A 295 -4.72 -10.65 -19.04
N PRO A 296 -5.82 -10.80 -18.29
CA PRO A 296 -7.15 -10.43 -18.75
C PRO A 296 -7.22 -8.94 -19.11
N GLY A 297 -7.62 -8.62 -20.34
CA GLY A 297 -7.85 -7.25 -20.81
C GLY A 297 -6.62 -6.48 -21.31
N SER A 298 -5.41 -6.74 -20.80
CA SER A 298 -4.18 -6.09 -21.29
C SER A 298 -3.45 -6.89 -22.39
N GLY A 299 -3.66 -8.21 -22.44
CA GLY A 299 -2.96 -9.10 -23.38
C GLY A 299 -1.46 -9.26 -23.10
N GLN A 300 -0.95 -8.74 -21.99
CA GLN A 300 0.45 -8.92 -21.61
C GLN A 300 0.69 -10.32 -21.04
N ALA A 301 1.83 -10.92 -21.35
CA ALA A 301 2.20 -12.23 -20.80
C ALA A 301 2.38 -12.13 -19.27
N VAL A 302 1.77 -13.08 -18.55
CA VAL A 302 1.94 -13.21 -17.11
C VAL A 302 3.38 -13.66 -16.81
N PRO A 303 4.09 -13.00 -15.88
CA PRO A 303 5.45 -13.39 -15.51
C PRO A 303 5.45 -14.71 -14.73
N VAL A 304 5.61 -15.82 -15.44
CA VAL A 304 5.79 -17.17 -14.87
C VAL A 304 7.24 -17.62 -15.04
N LYS A 305 7.85 -18.16 -13.98
CA LYS A 305 9.19 -18.74 -14.01
C LYS A 305 9.23 -20.09 -13.31
N TYR A 306 10.04 -20.99 -13.85
CA TYR A 306 10.30 -22.31 -13.29
C TYR A 306 11.69 -22.35 -12.66
N LEU A 307 11.80 -23.04 -11.54
CA LEU A 307 13.08 -23.27 -10.87
C LEU A 307 13.92 -24.32 -11.62
N PRO A 308 15.26 -24.19 -11.62
CA PRO A 308 16.16 -25.23 -12.13
C PRO A 308 16.10 -26.56 -11.36
N CYS A 309 15.67 -26.53 -10.10
CA CYS A 309 15.56 -27.70 -9.25
C CYS A 309 14.13 -28.23 -9.26
N VAL A 310 14.00 -29.54 -9.09
CA VAL A 310 12.71 -30.26 -9.09
C VAL A 310 11.74 -29.69 -8.07
N GLU A 311 12.23 -29.30 -6.89
CA GLU A 311 11.45 -28.74 -5.77
C GLU A 311 12.25 -27.60 -5.16
N ILE A 312 11.59 -26.57 -4.65
CA ILE A 312 12.26 -25.42 -4.02
C ILE A 312 13.06 -25.80 -2.76
N GLU A 313 12.63 -26.81 -2.01
CA GLU A 313 13.29 -27.31 -0.81
C GLU A 313 14.67 -27.91 -1.13
N ASN A 314 14.91 -28.31 -2.37
CA ASN A 314 16.21 -28.84 -2.79
C ASN A 314 17.35 -27.80 -2.64
N TYR A 315 17.02 -26.50 -2.64
CA TYR A 315 17.99 -25.44 -2.35
C TYR A 315 18.42 -25.38 -0.88
N LEU A 316 17.68 -26.01 0.03
CA LEU A 316 18.01 -26.10 1.46
C LEU A 316 18.81 -27.37 1.80
N LEU A 317 18.96 -28.30 0.86
CA LEU A 317 19.69 -29.54 1.09
C LEU A 317 21.19 -29.25 1.22
N VAL A 318 21.78 -29.76 2.30
CA VAL A 318 23.24 -29.75 2.52
C VAL A 318 23.75 -31.16 2.18
N PRO A 319 24.47 -31.36 1.06
CA PRO A 319 24.88 -32.69 0.59
C PRO A 319 25.60 -33.52 1.65
N ASP A 320 26.47 -32.90 2.44
CA ASP A 320 27.25 -33.57 3.49
C ASP A 320 26.40 -34.00 4.70
N ALA A 321 25.27 -33.34 4.93
CA ALA A 321 24.35 -33.68 6.02
C ALA A 321 23.47 -34.90 5.68
N ILE A 322 23.23 -35.18 4.39
CA ILE A 322 22.34 -36.26 3.93
C ILE A 322 22.88 -37.65 4.35
N PRO A 323 24.16 -38.02 4.09
CA PRO A 323 24.70 -39.30 4.55
C PRO A 323 24.61 -39.49 6.06
N GLN A 324 24.82 -38.41 6.83
CA GLN A 324 24.76 -38.46 8.29
C GLN A 324 23.33 -38.67 8.79
N ALA A 325 22.36 -37.96 8.22
CA ALA A 325 20.93 -38.17 8.52
C ALA A 325 20.47 -39.60 8.19
N ILE A 326 20.89 -40.15 7.04
CA ILE A 326 20.57 -41.53 6.65
C ILE A 326 21.18 -42.54 7.62
N ARG A 327 22.44 -42.33 8.06
CA ARG A 327 23.09 -43.19 9.05
C ARG A 327 22.35 -43.17 10.39
N THR A 328 21.96 -41.98 10.86
CA THR A 328 21.17 -41.82 12.09
C THR A 328 19.81 -42.52 11.98
N LEU A 329 19.08 -42.34 10.89
CA LEU A 329 17.79 -43.02 10.67
C LEU A 329 17.92 -44.55 10.65
N LYS A 330 18.97 -45.09 10.04
CA LYS A 330 19.25 -46.54 10.06
C LYS A 330 19.59 -47.05 11.47
N GLN A 331 20.27 -46.26 12.29
CA GLN A 331 20.53 -46.60 13.70
C GLN A 331 19.24 -46.61 14.54
N PHE A 332 18.32 -45.68 14.28
CA PHE A 332 16.99 -45.67 14.91
C PHE A 332 16.12 -46.86 14.47
N ALA A 333 16.14 -47.22 13.19
CA ALA A 333 15.38 -48.37 12.67
C ALA A 333 15.93 -49.73 13.15
N GLY A 334 17.19 -49.79 13.59
CA GLY A 334 17.83 -50.99 14.14
C GLY A 334 17.71 -51.14 15.66
N SER A 335 17.10 -50.18 16.35
CA SER A 335 16.90 -50.22 17.81
C SER A 335 15.54 -50.87 18.13
N PRO A 336 15.47 -51.94 18.94
CA PRO A 336 14.18 -52.51 19.33
C PRO A 336 13.40 -51.47 20.13
N GLU A 337 12.14 -51.23 19.75
CA GLU A 337 11.22 -50.39 20.53
C GLU A 337 11.23 -50.83 22.01
N PRO A 338 11.31 -49.89 22.97
CA PRO A 338 11.07 -50.24 24.36
C PRO A 338 9.60 -50.64 24.50
N ARG A 339 9.34 -51.95 24.54
CA ARG A 339 8.05 -52.53 24.88
C ARG A 339 7.54 -51.93 26.20
N SER A 340 6.56 -51.06 26.09
CA SER A 340 5.45 -50.85 27.04
C SER A 340 5.77 -51.13 28.52
N ALA A 341 6.30 -50.13 29.23
CA ALA A 341 6.15 -50.01 30.68
C ALA A 341 4.98 -49.07 31.00
N LEU A 342 3.77 -49.46 30.61
CA LEU A 342 2.51 -48.91 31.15
C LEU A 342 1.68 -50.10 31.66
N ARG A 343 2.12 -50.65 32.79
CA ARG A 343 1.29 -51.40 33.74
C ARG A 343 1.51 -50.79 35.11
N LYS A 344 0.63 -49.87 35.49
CA LYS A 344 -0.21 -49.95 36.70
C LYS A 344 -1.16 -48.77 36.75
#